data_AF-A0A350D3T5-F1
#
_entry.id   AF-A0A350D3T5-F1
#
_cell.length_a   1.000
_cell.length_b   1.000
_cell.length_c   1.000
_cell.angle_alpha   90.00
_cell.angle_beta   90.00
_cell.angle_gamma   90.00
#
_symmetry.space_group_name_H-M   'P 1'
#
loop_
_entity.id
_entity.type
_entity.pdbx_description
1 polymer ?
#
loop_
_entity_poly.entity_id
_entity_poly.type
_entity_poly.pdbx_seq_one_letter_code
_entity_poly.pdbx_strand_id
1 'polypeptide(L)'
;MTARSKIIAYPVLFFLVLFLIGRVSIAVDPWEQGLNKIILLSSMVKQNYYENKDDQKLTFAAIRGMLDTLDPHSYFLDPESSLRFNEDYTGKYYG
;
A
#
# COMPACT_ATOMS: atom_id res chain seq x y z
N MET A 1 -36.28 -12.21 44.21
CA MET A 1 -34.92 -11.68 44.53
C MET A 1 -34.18 -11.19 43.27
N THR A 2 -34.83 -10.41 42.39
CA THR A 2 -34.37 -10.20 40.99
C THR A 2 -34.27 -8.73 40.54
N ALA A 3 -34.62 -7.77 41.40
CA ALA A 3 -34.63 -6.35 41.01
C ALA A 3 -33.21 -5.71 41.03
N ARG A 4 -32.34 -6.13 41.95
CA ARG A 4 -30.99 -5.55 42.10
C ARG A 4 -29.99 -5.99 41.02
N SER A 5 -30.10 -7.21 40.48
CA SER A 5 -29.22 -7.68 39.41
C SER A 5 -29.50 -7.02 38.06
N LYS A 6 -30.77 -6.69 37.78
CA LYS A 6 -31.18 -5.98 36.55
C LYS A 6 -30.65 -4.55 36.50
N ILE A 7 -30.59 -3.87 37.65
CA ILE A 7 -30.08 -2.50 37.76
C ILE A 7 -28.58 -2.43 37.41
N ILE A 8 -27.80 -3.47 37.72
CA ILE A 8 -26.37 -3.54 37.37
C ILE A 8 -26.18 -4.07 35.94
N ALA A 9 -27.09 -4.90 35.44
CA ALA A 9 -27.01 -5.44 34.08
C ALA A 9 -27.19 -4.36 32.99
N TYR A 10 -28.07 -3.38 33.18
CA TYR A 10 -28.28 -2.30 32.20
C TYR A 10 -27.05 -1.41 31.95
N PRO A 11 -26.33 -0.88 32.96
CA PRO A 11 -25.14 -0.07 32.73
C PRO A 11 -23.97 -0.89 32.17
N VAL A 12 -23.86 -2.18 32.54
CA VAL A 12 -22.86 -3.08 31.94
C VAL A 12 -23.16 -3.34 30.47
N LEU A 13 -24.42 -3.58 30.12
CA LEU A 13 -24.86 -3.73 28.73
C LEU A 13 -24.65 -2.43 27.95
N PHE A 14 -24.98 -1.28 28.55
CA PHE A 14 -24.77 0.04 27.96
C PHE A 14 -23.29 0.30 27.71
N PHE A 15 -22.42 0.00 28.68
CA PHE A 15 -20.98 0.14 28.56
C PHE A 15 -20.40 -0.82 27.51
N LEU A 16 -20.93 -2.04 27.40
CA LEU A 16 -20.53 -3.02 26.38
C LEU A 16 -20.93 -2.56 24.97
N VAL A 17 -22.11 -1.97 24.82
CA VAL A 17 -22.56 -1.35 23.58
C VAL A 17 -21.71 -0.12 23.23
N LEU A 18 -21.42 0.75 24.21
CA LEU A 18 -20.54 1.91 24.03
C LEU A 18 -19.11 1.51 23.67
N PHE A 19 -18.60 0.43 24.25
CA PHE A 19 -17.28 -0.13 23.95
C PHE A 19 -17.21 -0.73 22.54
N LEU A 20 -18.30 -1.37 22.07
CA LEU A 20 -18.40 -1.86 20.69
C LEU A 20 -18.46 -0.71 19.68
N ILE A 21 -19.23 0.34 19.96
CA ILE A 21 -19.34 1.52 19.09
C ILE A 21 -18.03 2.34 19.11
N GLY A 22 -17.36 2.44 20.25
CA GLY A 22 -16.09 3.17 20.41
C GLY A 22 -14.91 2.59 19.63
N ARG A 23 -15.05 1.38 19.07
CA ARG A 23 -14.04 0.74 18.19
C ARG A 23 -14.14 1.18 16.73
N VAL A 24 -15.15 1.96 16.34
CA VAL A 24 -15.45 2.25 14.92
C VAL A 24 -14.45 3.23 14.27
N SER A 25 -13.64 3.94 15.04
CA SER A 25 -12.63 4.86 14.47
C SER A 25 -11.23 4.26 14.51
N ILE A 26 -11.01 3.17 13.78
CA ILE A 26 -9.65 2.82 13.32
C ILE A 26 -9.42 3.67 12.09
N ALA A 27 -8.70 4.79 12.25
CA ALA A 27 -8.20 5.51 11.10
C ALA A 27 -7.25 4.58 10.34
N VAL A 28 -7.74 3.98 9.25
CA VAL A 28 -6.92 3.11 8.40
C VAL A 28 -5.80 3.97 7.85
N ASP A 29 -4.57 3.57 8.13
CA ASP A 29 -3.40 4.32 7.74
C ASP A 29 -3.40 4.60 6.21
N PRO A 30 -3.20 5.84 5.75
CA PRO A 30 -3.23 6.18 4.32
C PRO A 30 -2.23 5.37 3.48
N TRP A 31 -1.09 4.97 4.05
CA TRP A 31 -0.10 4.13 3.40
C TRP A 31 -0.66 2.74 3.11
N GLU A 32 -1.29 2.12 4.10
CA GLU A 32 -1.93 0.80 3.94
C GLU A 32 -3.03 0.84 2.88
N GLN A 33 -3.82 1.92 2.83
CA GLN A 33 -4.83 2.10 1.78
C GLN A 33 -4.19 2.21 0.38
N GLY A 34 -3.07 2.93 0.29
CA GLY A 34 -2.31 3.10 -0.95
C GLY A 34 -1.75 1.76 -1.46
N LEU A 35 -1.10 1.00 -0.58
CA LEU A 35 -0.55 -0.32 -0.92
C LEU A 35 -1.64 -1.29 -1.39
N ASN A 36 -2.75 -1.36 -0.65
CA ASN A 36 -3.88 -2.22 -1.03
C ASN A 36 -4.46 -1.83 -2.39
N LYS A 37 -4.53 -0.53 -2.70
CA LYS A 37 -4.99 -0.05 -4.00
C LYS A 37 -4.04 -0.46 -5.12
N ILE A 38 -2.72 -0.36 -4.92
CA ILE A 38 -1.72 -0.77 -5.90
C ILE A 38 -1.82 -2.29 -6.18
N ILE A 39 -1.98 -3.11 -5.14
CA ILE A 39 -2.13 -4.58 -5.27
C ILE A 39 -3.44 -4.94 -6.00
N LEU A 40 -4.53 -4.24 -5.69
CA LEU A 40 -5.81 -4.45 -6.36
C LEU A 40 -5.72 -4.11 -7.85
N LEU A 41 -5.12 -2.96 -8.17
CA LEU A 41 -4.94 -2.51 -9.56
C LEU A 41 -4.03 -3.44 -10.34
N SER A 42 -2.92 -3.91 -9.75
CA SER A 42 -2.03 -4.86 -10.42
C SER A 42 -2.75 -6.18 -10.73
N SER A 43 -3.59 -6.67 -9.81
CA SER A 43 -4.42 -7.86 -10.03
C SER A 43 -5.44 -7.65 -11.16
N MET A 44 -6.11 -6.50 -11.18
CA MET A 44 -7.05 -6.14 -12.25
C MET A 44 -6.37 -6.06 -13.61
N VAL A 45 -5.18 -5.45 -13.69
CA VAL A 45 -4.41 -5.37 -14.93
C VAL A 45 -4.03 -6.77 -15.42
N LYS A 46 -3.52 -7.64 -14.55
CA LYS A 46 -3.14 -9.00 -14.93
C LYS A 46 -4.32 -9.82 -15.46
N GLN A 47 -5.51 -9.64 -14.91
CA GLN A 47 -6.70 -10.40 -15.31
C GLN A 47 -7.34 -9.89 -16.60
N ASN A 48 -7.31 -8.57 -16.84
CA ASN A 48 -8.04 -7.95 -17.94
C ASN A 48 -7.17 -7.55 -19.13
N TYR A 49 -5.84 -7.51 -18.96
CA TYR A 49 -4.93 -7.15 -20.04
C TYR A 49 -4.66 -8.34 -20.97
N TYR A 50 -4.50 -8.06 -22.27
CA TYR A 50 -4.40 -9.10 -23.30
C TYR A 50 -3.16 -10.02 -23.15
N GLU A 51 -2.13 -9.54 -22.46
CA GLU A 51 -0.85 -10.22 -22.26
C GLU A 51 -0.57 -10.40 -20.78
N ASN A 52 -0.01 -11.56 -20.41
CA ASN A 52 0.51 -11.77 -19.07
C ASN A 52 1.66 -10.80 -18.80
N LYS A 53 1.41 -9.81 -17.92
CA LYS A 53 2.45 -8.91 -17.43
C LYS A 53 3.17 -9.53 -16.24
N ASP A 54 4.50 -9.41 -16.27
CA ASP A 54 5.39 -9.80 -15.18
C ASP A 54 5.19 -8.89 -13.95
N ASP A 55 5.09 -9.50 -12.77
CA ASP A 55 4.87 -8.83 -11.49
C ASP A 55 6.02 -7.87 -11.15
N GLN A 56 7.25 -8.23 -11.53
CA GLN A 56 8.42 -7.39 -11.30
C GLN A 56 8.34 -6.11 -12.14
N LYS A 57 7.90 -6.21 -13.39
CA LYS A 57 7.70 -5.03 -14.26
C LYS A 57 6.61 -4.10 -13.74
N LEU A 58 5.49 -4.65 -13.25
CA LEU A 58 4.42 -3.86 -12.64
C LEU A 58 4.90 -3.14 -11.36
N THR A 59 5.69 -3.82 -10.54
CA THR A 59 6.29 -3.24 -9.33
C THR A 59 7.22 -2.08 -9.68
N PHE A 60 8.12 -2.26 -10.65
CA PHE A 60 9.03 -1.19 -11.08
C PHE A 60 8.29 -0.01 -11.68
N ALA A 61 7.23 -0.25 -12.45
CA ALA A 61 6.37 0.81 -12.98
C ALA A 61 5.66 1.60 -11.86
N ALA A 62 5.16 0.91 -10.82
CA ALA A 62 4.55 1.56 -9.66
C ALA A 62 5.56 2.43 -8.90
N ILE A 63 6.79 1.94 -8.69
CA ILE A 63 7.86 2.72 -8.05
C ILE A 63 8.20 3.97 -8.87
N ARG A 64 8.39 3.83 -10.19
CA ARG A 64 8.65 4.97 -11.08
C ARG A 64 7.54 6.01 -11.01
N GLY A 65 6.29 5.57 -11.13
CA GLY A 65 5.14 6.47 -11.06
C GLY A 65 5.04 7.22 -9.73
N MET A 66 5.45 6.62 -8.60
CA MET A 66 5.55 7.33 -7.33
C MET A 66 6.66 8.40 -7.34
N LEU A 67 7.85 8.05 -7.85
CA LEU A 67 8.98 8.99 -7.91
C LEU A 67 8.75 10.15 -8.89
N ASP A 68 8.06 9.91 -10.00
CA ASP A 68 7.69 10.94 -10.98
C ASP A 68 6.82 12.05 -10.35
N THR A 69 6.09 11.74 -9.26
CA THR A 69 5.30 12.75 -8.52
C THR A 69 6.11 13.54 -7.50
N LEU A 70 7.30 13.06 -7.13
CA LEU A 70 8.13 13.70 -6.11
C LEU A 70 8.90 14.88 -6.70
N ASP A 71 9.74 14.63 -7.70
CA ASP A 71 10.48 15.67 -8.42
C ASP A 71 11.09 15.14 -9.75
N PRO A 72 11.46 16.02 -10.70
CA PRO A 72 12.00 15.62 -12.01
C PRO A 72 13.42 15.02 -11.99
N HIS A 73 14.06 14.91 -10.83
CA HIS A 73 15.41 14.35 -10.68
C HIS A 73 15.41 13.04 -9.87
N SER A 74 14.29 12.66 -9.29
CA SER A 74 14.10 11.38 -8.61
C SER A 74 13.78 10.28 -9.61
N TYR A 75 14.71 9.33 -9.78
CA TYR A 75 14.56 8.20 -10.70
C TYR A 75 14.86 6.87 -10.03
N PHE A 76 14.10 5.83 -10.43
CA PHE A 76 14.35 4.46 -10.03
C PHE A 76 15.14 3.71 -11.10
N LEU A 77 16.33 3.21 -10.73
CA LEU A 77 17.14 2.34 -11.56
C LEU A 77 16.78 0.88 -11.31
N ASP A 78 16.12 0.25 -12.29
CA ASP A 78 15.98 -1.20 -12.32
C ASP A 78 17.35 -1.88 -12.58
N PRO A 79 17.51 -3.18 -12.30
CA PRO A 79 18.79 -3.87 -12.45
C PRO A 79 19.44 -3.72 -13.84
N GLU A 80 18.65 -3.76 -14.91
CA GLU A 80 19.13 -3.64 -16.28
C GLU A 80 19.62 -2.21 -16.56
N SER A 81 18.86 -1.20 -16.12
CA SER A 81 19.25 0.20 -16.24
C SER A 81 20.48 0.55 -15.39
N SER A 82 20.62 -0.07 -14.21
CA SER A 82 21.78 0.12 -13.33
C SER A 82 23.05 -0.46 -13.95
N LEU A 83 22.97 -1.63 -14.59
CA LEU A 83 24.10 -2.22 -15.32
C LEU A 83 24.55 -1.31 -16.46
N ARG A 84 23.62 -0.86 -17.32
CA ARG A 84 23.92 0.08 -18.41
C ARG A 84 24.52 1.39 -17.93
N PHE A 85 23.99 1.94 -16.84
CA PHE A 85 24.52 3.15 -16.23
C PHE A 85 26.00 2.93 -15.90
N ASN A 86 26.35 1.88 -15.16
CA ASN A 86 27.75 1.59 -14.81
C ASN A 86 28.66 1.38 -16.03
N GLU A 87 28.15 0.74 -17.09
CA GLU A 87 28.88 0.55 -18.36
C GLU A 87 29.19 1.90 -19.04
N ASP A 88 28.21 2.80 -19.13
CA ASP A 88 28.36 4.14 -19.71
C ASP A 88 29.38 4.99 -18.94
N TYR A 89 29.40 4.91 -17.62
CA TYR A 89 30.43 5.59 -16.81
C TYR A 89 31.80 4.99 -17.11
N THR A 90 31.94 3.67 -17.00
CA THR A 90 33.23 3.00 -17.21
C THR A 90 33.79 3.25 -18.61
N GLY A 91 32.96 3.17 -19.66
CA GLY A 91 33.38 3.37 -21.05
C GLY A 91 33.81 4.81 -21.39
N LYS A 92 33.28 5.82 -20.68
CA LYS A 92 33.64 7.23 -20.90
C LYS A 92 34.96 7.66 -20.23
N TYR A 93 35.47 6.91 -19.26
CA TYR A 93 36.73 7.25 -18.57
C TYR A 93 37.98 6.66 -19.23
N TYR A 94 37.83 5.78 -20.23
CA TYR A 94 38.96 5.21 -20.99
C TYR A 94 39.22 5.90 -22.34
N GLY A 95 38.62 7.07 -22.58
CA GLY A 95 38.87 7.91 -23.78
C GLY A 95 39.96 8.94 -23.57
#